data_AF-A0A0D6DVJ6-F1
#
_entry.id   AF-A0A0D6DVJ6-F1
#
_cell.length_a   1.000
_cell.length_b   1.000
_cell.length_c   1.000
_cell.angle_alpha   90.00
_cell.angle_beta   90.00
_cell.angle_gamma   90.00
#
_symmetry.space_group_name_H-M   'P 1'
#
loop_
_entity.id
_entity.type
_entity.pdbx_description
1 polymer ?
#
loop_
_entity_poly.entity_id
_entity_poly.type
_entity_poly.pdbx_seq_one_letter_code
_entity_poly.pdbx_strand_id
1 'polypeptide(L)' 'MFKDLAKQAIENRELLQDATNESKKRTAVAYINRELIESGQYSFDALPNEEIDQAIEEVLHGS' A
#
# COMPACT_ATOMS: atom_id res chain seq x y z
N MET A 1 9.71 2.95 -5.16
CA MET A 1 9.59 2.57 -3.74
C MET A 1 8.15 2.37 -3.30
N PHE A 2 7.34 3.42 -3.05
CA PHE A 2 5.94 3.22 -2.62
C PHE A 2 5.10 2.45 -3.64
N LYS A 3 5.28 2.72 -4.94
CA LYS A 3 4.62 1.98 -6.03
C LYS A 3 4.98 0.48 -6.05
N ASP A 4 6.21 0.13 -5.66
CA ASP A 4 6.66 -1.27 -5.61
C ASP A 4 6.07 -1.99 -4.40
N LEU A 5 6.02 -1.32 -3.24
CA LEU A 5 5.36 -1.85 -2.05
C LEU A 5 3.83 -1.97 -2.25
N ALA A 6 3.21 -1.00 -2.94
CA ALA A 6 1.80 -1.06 -3.31
C ALA A 6 1.51 -2.23 -4.26
N LYS A 7 2.37 -2.45 -5.26
CA LYS A 7 2.29 -3.64 -6.11
C LYS A 7 2.39 -4.92 -5.30
N GLN A 8 3.38 -5.07 -4.42
CA GLN A 8 3.51 -6.26 -3.56
C GLN A 8 2.26 -6.49 -2.69
N ALA A 9 1.69 -5.42 -2.12
CA ALA A 9 0.51 -5.53 -1.29
C ALA A 9 -0.76 -5.94 -2.07
N ILE A 10 -0.89 -5.49 -3.32
CA ILE A 10 -2.06 -5.75 -4.19
C ILE A 10 -1.88 -7.05 -5.00
N GLU A 11 -0.66 -7.42 -5.37
CA GLU A 11 -0.29 -8.61 -6.14
C GLU A 11 -0.30 -9.89 -5.31
N ASN A 12 -0.54 -9.82 -3.98
CA ASN A 12 -1.03 -10.93 -3.17
C ASN A 12 -2.47 -11.34 -3.58
N ARG A 13 -2.63 -11.57 -4.89
CA ARG A 13 -3.86 -11.71 -5.66
C ARG A 13 -4.74 -12.84 -5.15
N GLU A 14 -4.17 -13.92 -4.62
CA GLU A 14 -4.97 -15.06 -4.15
C GLU A 14 -5.84 -14.71 -2.93
N LEU A 15 -5.40 -13.78 -2.07
CA LEU A 15 -6.18 -13.33 -0.90
C LEU A 15 -7.15 -12.18 -1.22
N LEU A 16 -6.91 -11.47 -2.31
CA LEU A 16 -7.62 -10.23 -2.66
C LEU A 16 -8.40 -10.31 -3.97
N GLN A 17 -8.50 -11.49 -4.61
CA GLN A 17 -9.09 -11.63 -5.94
C GLN A 17 -10.53 -11.13 -5.99
N ASP A 18 -11.33 -11.47 -4.97
CA ASP A 18 -12.73 -11.05 -4.80
C ASP A 18 -12.91 -9.80 -3.91
N ALA A 19 -11.81 -9.22 -3.42
CA ALA A 19 -11.86 -8.05 -2.56
C ALA A 19 -12.16 -6.77 -3.36
N THR A 20 -13.00 -5.90 -2.80
CA THR A 20 -13.27 -4.57 -3.37
C THR A 20 -11.98 -3.74 -3.43
N ASN A 21 -11.93 -2.74 -4.31
CA ASN A 21 -10.79 -1.81 -4.37
C ASN A 21 -10.55 -1.09 -3.04
N GLU A 22 -11.61 -0.78 -2.29
CA GLU A 22 -11.50 -0.19 -0.96
C GLU A 22 -10.83 -1.15 0.04
N SER A 23 -11.20 -2.43 0.01
CA SER A 23 -10.56 -3.46 0.84
C SER A 23 -9.08 -3.63 0.48
N LYS A 24 -8.76 -3.66 -0.82
CA LYS A 24 -7.37 -3.72 -1.32
C LYS A 24 -6.56 -2.52 -0.86
N LYS A 25 -7.14 -1.32 -0.94
CA LYS A 25 -6.51 -0.07 -0.47
C LYS A 25 -6.17 -0.13 1.02
N ARG A 26 -7.13 -0.50 1.87
CA ARG A 26 -6.89 -0.59 3.33
C ARG A 26 -5.78 -1.59 3.67
N THR A 27 -5.77 -2.75 3.01
CA THR A 27 -4.70 -3.74 3.18
C THR A 27 -3.34 -3.21 2.72
N ALA A 28 -3.31 -2.51 1.58
CA ALA A 28 -2.08 -1.94 1.05
C ALA A 28 -1.52 -0.83 1.95
N VAL A 29 -2.36 0.06 2.47
CA VAL A 29 -1.94 1.09 3.44
C VAL A 29 -1.30 0.44 4.68
N ALA A 30 -1.95 -0.56 5.26
CA ALA A 30 -1.45 -1.24 6.45
C ALA A 30 -0.10 -1.95 6.21
N TYR A 31 0.04 -2.61 5.06
CA TYR A 31 1.29 -3.26 4.67
C TYR A 31 2.42 -2.25 4.48
N ILE A 32 2.19 -1.19 3.70
CA ILE A 32 3.21 -0.18 3.40
C ILE A 32 3.65 0.54 4.67
N ASN A 33 2.71 0.96 5.52
CA ASN A 33 3.02 1.62 6.79
C ASN A 33 3.91 0.75 7.68
N ARG A 34 3.61 -0.55 7.75
CA ARG A 34 4.40 -1.51 8.50
C ARG A 34 5.83 -1.62 7.96
N GLU A 35 5.99 -1.80 6.65
CA GLU A 35 7.32 -1.92 6.02
C GLU A 35 8.18 -0.66 6.22
N LEU A 36 7.58 0.52 6.15
CA LEU A 36 8.28 1.80 6.34
C LEU A 36 8.74 2.00 7.80
N ILE A 37 7.93 1.56 8.76
CA ILE A 37 8.27 1.61 10.18
C ILE A 37 9.33 0.55 10.51
N GLU A 38 9.15 -0.69 10.06
CA GLU A 38 10.07 -1.81 10.35
C GLU A 38 11.45 -1.59 9.68
N SER A 39 11.50 -0.94 8.52
CA SER A 39 12.76 -0.54 7.88
C SER A 39 13.44 0.67 8.52
N GLY A 40 12.80 1.32 9.50
CA GLY A 40 13.31 2.51 10.18
C GLY A 40 13.36 3.76 9.28
N GLN A 41 12.75 3.72 8.09
CA GLN A 41 12.69 4.87 7.17
C GLN A 41 11.77 5.97 7.69
N TYR A 42 10.68 5.58 8.36
CA TYR A 42 9.69 6.50 8.92
C TYR A 42 9.31 6.08 10.34
N SER A 43 9.01 7.08 11.17
CA SER A 43 8.26 6.85 12.41
C SER A 43 6.76 6.87 12.12
N PHE A 44 5.97 6.30 13.02
CA PHE A 44 4.51 6.29 12.93
C PHE A 44 3.91 7.68 12.67
N ASP A 45 4.45 8.72 13.32
CA ASP A 45 3.96 10.10 13.22
C ASP A 45 4.44 10.83 11.95
N ALA A 46 5.44 10.28 11.25
CA ALA A 46 6.05 10.89 10.07
C ALA A 46 5.67 10.16 8.76
N LEU A 47 4.71 9.24 8.81
CA LEU A 47 4.31 8.45 7.65
C LEU A 47 3.76 9.36 6.52
N PRO A 48 4.24 9.19 5.28
CA PRO A 48 3.83 9.97 4.11
C PRO A 48 2.49 9.45 3.57
N ASN A 49 1.40 9.64 4.33
CA ASN A 49 0.10 9.03 4.04
C ASN A 49 -0.45 9.40 2.66
N GLU A 50 -0.26 10.65 2.22
CA GLU A 50 -0.75 11.12 0.90
C GLU A 50 0.00 10.44 -0.25
N GLU A 51 1.33 10.33 -0.18
CA GLU A 51 2.12 9.64 -1.22
C GLU A 51 1.83 8.13 -1.26
N ILE A 52 1.58 7.52 -0.10
CA ILE A 52 1.19 6.12 0.00
C ILE A 52 -0.17 5.90 -0.67
N ASP A 53 -1.17 6.73 -0.35
CA ASP A 53 -2.49 6.64 -0.96
C ASP A 53 -2.43 6.84 -2.47
N GLN A 54 -1.69 7.84 -2.97
CA GLN A 54 -1.52 8.06 -4.41
C GLN A 54 -0.88 6.87 -5.10
N ALA A 55 0.18 6.29 -4.53
CA ALA A 55 0.84 5.12 -5.10
C ALA A 55 -0.08 3.89 -5.17
N ILE A 56 -0.95 3.71 -4.17
CA ILE A 56 -1.96 2.63 -4.17
C ILE A 56 -3.02 2.86 -5.25
N GLU A 57 -3.55 4.08 -5.36
CA GLU A 57 -4.55 4.43 -6.37
C GLU A 57 -4.00 4.24 -7.78
N GLU A 58 -2.75 4.65 -8.06
CA GLU A 58 -2.11 4.41 -9.35
C GLU A 58 -2.04 2.92 -9.71
N VAL A 59 -1.73 2.05 -8.73
CA VAL A 59 -1.63 0.60 -8.96
C VAL A 59 -3.01 -0.04 -9.13
N LEU A 60 -4.03 0.40 -8.38
CA LEU A 60 -5.40 -0.12 -8.49
C LEU A 60 -6.09 0.33 -9.78
N HIS A 61 -5.84 1.56 -10.23
CA HIS A 61 -6.55 2.17 -11.36
C HIS A 61 -5.75 2.17 -12.67
N GLY A 62 -4.48 1.74 -12.62
CA GLY A 62 -3.68 1.45 -13.81
C GLY A 62 -3.41 2.67 -14.69
N SER A 63 -2.94 3.77 -14.09
CA SER A 63 -2.39 4.91 -14.85
C SER A 63 -0.98 4.63 -15.36
#